data_AF-A0AAQ4PJK4-F1
#
_entry.id   AF-A0AAQ4PJK4-F1
#
_cell.length_a   1.000
_cell.length_b   1.000
_cell.length_c   1.000
_cell.angle_alpha   90.00
_cell.angle_beta   90.00
_cell.angle_gamma   90.00
#
_symmetry.space_group_name_H-M   'P 1'
#
loop_
_entity.id
_entity.type
_entity.pdbx_description
1 polymer ?
#
loop_
_entity_poly.entity_id
_entity_poly.type
_entity_poly.pdbx_seq_one_letter_code
_entity_poly.pdbx_strand_id
1 'polypeptide(L)'
;MSLHFKPKPILIAERFRFYKRQQKQDESVSEYILALKKLASTCDFGQFLNDALRDKFVCGLLGEQYHKMLLSEKELTFQKACEITLALELAYKDTEELREHAEKPKDAVDKVFNTSSERRHHMKGQSSRYDRQDVSRVKQRVSEKWQCYRCGKDNHQPTECHYRTETCHGCGKVGHFKRVCKKIRQRDKAQVVIATRETDESE
;
A
#
# COMPACT_ATOMS: atom_id res chain seq x y z
N MET A 1 -17.45 -50.79 -32.60
CA MET A 1 -17.84 -49.55 -31.90
C MET A 1 -17.10 -49.52 -30.57
N SER A 2 -16.11 -48.63 -30.42
CA SER A 2 -15.36 -48.49 -29.17
C SER A 2 -16.21 -47.76 -28.15
N LEU A 3 -16.76 -48.49 -27.17
CA LEU A 3 -17.37 -47.92 -25.98
C LEU A 3 -16.23 -47.32 -25.14
N HIS A 4 -15.94 -46.04 -25.35
CA HIS A 4 -15.04 -45.28 -24.48
C HIS A 4 -15.70 -45.13 -23.10
N PHE A 5 -15.50 -46.12 -22.24
CA PHE A 5 -15.88 -46.09 -20.85
C PHE A 5 -14.96 -45.10 -20.13
N LYS A 6 -15.45 -43.89 -19.84
CA LYS A 6 -14.75 -43.00 -18.91
C LYS A 6 -15.04 -43.52 -17.50
N PRO A 7 -14.05 -44.06 -16.78
CA PRO A 7 -14.29 -44.55 -15.43
C PRO A 7 -14.79 -43.42 -14.55
N LYS A 8 -15.76 -43.73 -13.68
CA LYS A 8 -16.34 -42.75 -12.76
C LYS A 8 -15.20 -42.15 -11.91
N PRO A 9 -15.09 -40.82 -11.82
CA PRO A 9 -14.03 -40.18 -11.05
C PRO A 9 -14.02 -40.67 -9.60
N ILE A 10 -12.84 -40.99 -9.10
CA ILE A 10 -12.65 -41.36 -7.70
C ILE A 10 -12.74 -40.07 -6.86
N LEU A 11 -13.87 -39.84 -6.19
CA LEU A 11 -14.17 -38.58 -5.49
C LEU A 11 -13.05 -38.14 -4.53
N ILE A 12 -12.45 -39.09 -3.79
CA ILE A 12 -11.35 -38.76 -2.87
C ILE A 12 -10.11 -38.26 -3.61
N ALA A 13 -9.82 -38.77 -4.80
CA ALA A 13 -8.72 -38.31 -5.63
C ALA A 13 -8.99 -36.91 -6.21
N GLU A 14 -10.23 -36.63 -6.63
CA GLU A 14 -10.63 -35.29 -7.08
C GLU A 14 -10.49 -34.25 -5.95
N ARG A 15 -11.02 -34.56 -4.76
CA ARG A 15 -10.89 -33.70 -3.58
C ARG A 15 -9.44 -33.51 -3.15
N PHE A 16 -8.63 -34.56 -3.20
CA PHE A 16 -7.20 -34.45 -2.92
C PHE A 16 -6.51 -33.47 -3.87
N ARG A 17 -6.79 -33.55 -5.18
CA ARG A 17 -6.23 -32.62 -6.17
C ARG A 17 -6.70 -31.18 -5.92
N PHE A 18 -7.98 -31.00 -5.60
CA PHE A 18 -8.54 -29.69 -5.24
C PHE A 18 -7.81 -29.09 -4.03
N TYR A 19 -7.69 -29.83 -2.92
CA TYR A 19 -7.07 -29.29 -1.70
C TYR A 19 -5.55 -29.10 -1.81
N LYS A 20 -4.86 -29.92 -2.62
CA LYS A 20 -3.43 -29.78 -2.90
C LYS A 20 -3.11 -28.59 -3.81
N ARG A 21 -4.09 -28.03 -4.53
CA ARG A 21 -3.89 -26.93 -5.46
C ARG A 21 -3.39 -25.68 -4.73
N GLN A 22 -2.34 -25.03 -5.24
CA GLN A 22 -1.76 -23.77 -4.75
C GLN A 22 -1.47 -22.86 -5.94
N GLN A 23 -1.71 -21.54 -5.83
CA GLN A 23 -1.39 -20.58 -6.89
C GLN A 23 0.11 -20.66 -7.24
N LYS A 24 0.42 -20.67 -8.52
CA LYS A 24 1.82 -20.68 -8.99
C LYS A 24 2.41 -19.25 -8.96
N GLN A 25 3.73 -19.13 -8.93
CA GLN A 25 4.41 -17.82 -8.91
C GLN A 25 4.00 -16.91 -10.07
N ASP A 26 3.88 -17.48 -11.27
CA ASP A 26 3.56 -16.73 -12.50
C ASP A 26 2.08 -16.86 -12.90
N GLU A 27 1.22 -17.32 -11.99
CA GLU A 27 -0.21 -17.49 -12.26
C GLU A 27 -0.99 -16.28 -11.73
N SER A 28 -1.80 -15.66 -12.59
CA SER A 28 -2.69 -14.57 -12.17
C SER A 28 -3.79 -15.07 -11.22
N VAL A 29 -4.37 -14.14 -10.46
CA VAL A 29 -5.51 -14.43 -9.57
C VAL A 29 -6.68 -15.03 -10.37
N SER A 30 -6.95 -14.48 -11.56
CA SER A 30 -8.04 -14.95 -12.44
C SER A 30 -7.86 -16.41 -12.89
N GLU A 31 -6.65 -16.80 -13.29
CA GLU A 31 -6.32 -18.15 -13.72
C GLU A 31 -6.44 -19.14 -12.56
N TYR A 32 -5.99 -18.72 -11.38
CA TYR A 32 -6.13 -19.52 -10.17
C TYR A 32 -7.60 -19.77 -9.81
N ILE A 33 -8.45 -18.75 -9.85
CA ILE A 33 -9.91 -18.87 -9.64
C ILE A 33 -10.51 -19.89 -10.62
N LEU A 34 -10.18 -19.78 -11.91
CA LEU A 34 -10.68 -20.69 -12.94
C LEU A 34 -10.21 -22.13 -12.71
N ALA A 35 -8.95 -22.32 -12.32
CA ALA A 35 -8.41 -23.63 -12.02
C ALA A 35 -9.11 -24.29 -10.80
N LEU A 36 -9.38 -23.52 -9.75
CA LEU A 36 -10.13 -24.00 -8.59
C LEU A 36 -11.56 -24.39 -8.95
N LYS A 37 -12.28 -23.54 -9.69
CA LYS A 37 -13.64 -23.85 -10.17
C LYS A 37 -13.67 -25.12 -11.02
N LYS A 38 -12.68 -25.28 -11.90
CA LYS A 38 -12.53 -26.48 -12.74
C LYS A 38 -12.34 -27.74 -11.89
N LEU A 39 -11.43 -27.72 -10.91
CA LEU A 39 -11.21 -28.86 -10.02
C LEU A 39 -12.43 -29.16 -9.14
N ALA A 40 -13.11 -28.13 -8.64
CA ALA A 40 -14.29 -28.29 -7.80
C ALA A 40 -15.47 -28.96 -8.53
N SER A 41 -15.55 -28.82 -9.86
CA SER A 41 -16.65 -29.38 -10.68
C SER A 41 -16.78 -30.91 -10.60
N THR A 42 -15.71 -31.62 -10.23
CA THR A 42 -15.68 -33.09 -10.10
C THR A 42 -15.63 -33.57 -8.64
N CYS A 43 -15.66 -32.65 -7.67
CA CYS A 43 -15.44 -32.96 -6.25
C CYS A 43 -16.73 -33.27 -5.46
N ASP A 44 -17.90 -33.05 -6.07
CA ASP A 44 -19.22 -33.25 -5.46
C ASP A 44 -19.34 -32.57 -4.09
N PHE A 45 -19.15 -31.25 -4.04
CA PHE A 45 -19.27 -30.45 -2.81
C PHE A 45 -20.71 -30.10 -2.44
N GLY A 46 -21.66 -30.23 -3.37
CA GLY A 46 -23.06 -29.85 -3.15
C GLY A 46 -23.19 -28.41 -2.65
N GLN A 47 -23.96 -28.24 -1.57
CA GLN A 47 -24.19 -26.92 -0.94
C GLN A 47 -22.91 -26.25 -0.38
N PHE A 48 -21.87 -27.04 -0.08
CA PHE A 48 -20.61 -26.53 0.48
C PHE A 48 -19.62 -26.05 -0.59
N LEU A 49 -20.00 -26.03 -1.87
CA LEU A 49 -19.13 -25.66 -2.97
C LEU A 49 -18.48 -24.29 -2.77
N ASN A 50 -19.26 -23.28 -2.37
CA ASN A 50 -18.76 -21.93 -2.19
C ASN A 50 -17.83 -21.79 -0.98
N ASP A 51 -18.10 -22.52 0.11
CA ASP A 51 -17.22 -22.54 1.28
C ASP A 51 -15.89 -23.23 0.96
N ALA A 52 -15.94 -24.40 0.30
CA ALA A 52 -14.74 -25.11 -0.13
C ALA A 52 -13.88 -24.27 -1.09
N LEU A 53 -14.53 -23.59 -2.04
CA LEU A 53 -13.86 -22.66 -2.95
C LEU A 53 -13.24 -21.47 -2.22
N ARG A 54 -13.97 -20.83 -1.30
CA ARG A 54 -13.45 -19.73 -0.48
C ARG A 54 -12.22 -20.18 0.30
N ASP A 55 -12.33 -21.25 1.06
CA ASP A 55 -11.30 -21.67 2.00
C ASP A 55 -10.04 -22.11 1.25
N LYS A 56 -10.20 -22.84 0.13
CA LYS A 56 -9.07 -23.22 -0.73
C LYS A 56 -8.48 -22.01 -1.48
N PHE A 57 -9.32 -21.07 -1.91
CA PHE A 57 -8.83 -19.85 -2.54
C PHE A 57 -7.96 -19.06 -1.56
N VAL A 58 -8.46 -18.76 -0.36
CA VAL A 58 -7.74 -18.03 0.69
C VAL A 58 -6.43 -18.73 1.06
N CYS A 59 -6.48 -20.02 1.41
CA CYS A 59 -5.28 -20.74 1.88
C CYS A 59 -4.25 -21.06 0.80
N GLY A 60 -4.61 -20.93 -0.48
CA GLY A 60 -3.70 -21.23 -1.58
C GLY A 60 -3.36 -20.07 -2.49
N LEU A 61 -3.80 -18.87 -2.13
CA LEU A 61 -3.40 -17.65 -2.80
C LEU A 61 -1.93 -17.33 -2.49
N LEU A 62 -1.22 -16.75 -3.44
CA LEU A 62 0.16 -16.31 -3.29
C LEU A 62 0.19 -14.80 -3.09
N GLY A 63 0.74 -14.35 -1.97
CA GLY A 63 0.89 -12.93 -1.64
C GLY A 63 0.32 -12.58 -0.26
N GLU A 64 1.15 -12.01 0.60
CA GLU A 64 0.76 -11.65 1.97
C GLU A 64 -0.30 -10.53 2.01
N GLN A 65 -0.24 -9.61 1.05
CA GLN A 65 -1.16 -8.49 0.92
C GLN A 65 -2.61 -8.95 0.73
N TYR A 66 -2.82 -10.02 -0.03
CA TYR A 66 -4.15 -10.56 -0.24
C TYR A 66 -4.69 -11.18 1.04
N HIS A 67 -3.89 -11.99 1.74
CA HIS A 67 -4.30 -12.59 3.01
C HIS A 67 -4.67 -11.54 4.05
N LYS A 68 -3.89 -10.47 4.19
CA LYS A 68 -4.21 -9.36 5.12
C LYS A 68 -5.58 -8.76 4.87
N MET A 69 -5.89 -8.51 3.59
CA MET A 69 -7.17 -7.92 3.20
C MET A 69 -8.32 -8.91 3.42
N LEU A 70 -8.17 -10.15 2.95
CA LEU A 70 -9.20 -11.18 3.07
C LEU A 70 -9.50 -11.56 4.52
N LEU A 71 -8.48 -11.71 5.37
CA LEU A 71 -8.65 -12.08 6.79
C LEU A 71 -9.17 -10.94 7.66
N SER A 72 -9.23 -9.71 7.14
CA SER A 72 -9.87 -8.57 7.83
C SER A 72 -11.37 -8.51 7.59
N GLU A 73 -11.90 -9.30 6.64
CA GLU A 73 -13.32 -9.32 6.31
C GLU A 73 -14.11 -10.21 7.27
N LYS A 74 -15.07 -9.61 7.99
CA LYS A 74 -15.92 -10.31 8.97
C LYS A 74 -16.76 -11.42 8.32
N GLU A 75 -17.38 -11.10 7.20
CA GLU A 75 -18.25 -12.02 6.44
C GLU A 75 -17.67 -12.15 5.03
N LEU A 76 -16.83 -13.17 4.85
CA LEU A 76 -16.16 -13.44 3.58
C LEU A 76 -16.88 -14.55 2.81
N THR A 77 -17.33 -14.24 1.59
CA THR A 77 -17.82 -15.20 0.62
C THR A 77 -16.76 -15.44 -0.46
N PHE A 78 -16.84 -16.56 -1.20
CA PHE A 78 -15.92 -16.82 -2.31
C PHE A 78 -15.97 -15.69 -3.38
N GLN A 79 -17.17 -15.19 -3.68
CA GLN A 79 -17.34 -14.08 -4.61
C GLN A 79 -16.64 -12.81 -4.10
N LYS A 80 -16.89 -12.42 -2.85
CA LYS A 80 -16.26 -11.24 -2.24
C LYS A 80 -14.73 -11.36 -2.22
N ALA A 81 -14.22 -12.57 -1.93
CA ALA A 81 -12.79 -12.84 -1.96
C ALA A 81 -12.19 -12.64 -3.36
N CYS A 82 -12.87 -13.10 -4.42
CA CYS A 82 -12.45 -12.88 -5.80
C CYS A 82 -12.46 -11.39 -6.15
N GLU A 83 -13.52 -10.65 -5.80
CA GLU A 83 -13.64 -9.22 -6.09
C GLU A 83 -12.52 -8.40 -5.44
N ILE A 84 -12.26 -8.63 -4.14
CA ILE A 84 -11.20 -7.93 -3.39
C ILE A 84 -9.83 -8.21 -4.01
N THR A 85 -9.52 -9.47 -4.31
CA THR A 85 -8.20 -9.87 -4.82
C THR A 85 -7.94 -9.42 -6.24
N LEU A 86 -8.96 -9.48 -7.12
CA LEU A 86 -8.87 -8.97 -8.49
C LEU A 86 -8.70 -7.45 -8.50
N ALA A 87 -9.44 -6.72 -7.67
CA ALA A 87 -9.28 -5.27 -7.55
C ALA A 87 -7.89 -4.88 -7.06
N LEU A 88 -7.33 -5.64 -6.11
CA LEU A 88 -5.96 -5.44 -5.65
C LEU A 88 -4.94 -5.74 -6.74
N GLU A 89 -5.06 -6.86 -7.46
CA GLU A 89 -4.15 -7.20 -8.56
C GLU A 89 -4.13 -6.11 -9.64
N LEU A 90 -5.31 -5.59 -10.01
CA LEU A 90 -5.43 -4.49 -10.96
C LEU A 90 -4.75 -3.22 -10.43
N ALA A 91 -5.02 -2.84 -9.18
CA ALA A 91 -4.40 -1.66 -8.56
C ALA A 91 -2.86 -1.76 -8.52
N TYR A 92 -2.31 -2.95 -8.25
CA TYR A 92 -0.86 -3.17 -8.31
C TYR A 92 -0.30 -3.00 -9.72
N LYS A 93 -0.94 -3.60 -10.73
CA LYS A 93 -0.54 -3.46 -12.14
C LYS A 93 -0.54 -2.00 -12.58
N ASP A 94 -1.63 -1.27 -12.31
CA ASP A 94 -1.75 0.14 -12.65
C ASP A 94 -0.65 0.98 -11.98
N THR A 95 -0.32 0.72 -10.71
CA THR A 95 0.75 1.46 -10.01
C THR A 95 2.15 1.16 -10.54
N GLU A 96 2.42 -0.06 -10.98
CA GLU A 96 3.70 -0.42 -11.59
C GLU A 96 3.84 0.23 -12.98
N GLU A 97 2.79 0.20 -13.80
CA GLU A 97 2.79 0.87 -15.12
C GLU A 97 3.03 2.39 -14.99
N LEU A 98 2.37 3.05 -14.01
CA LEU A 98 2.59 4.47 -13.75
C LEU A 98 4.03 4.78 -13.33
N ARG A 99 4.68 3.87 -12.60
CA ARG A 99 6.07 4.04 -12.18
C ARG A 99 7.04 3.91 -13.35
N GLU A 100 6.83 2.91 -14.21
CA GLU A 100 7.64 2.72 -15.42
C GLU A 100 7.58 3.93 -16.37
N HIS A 101 6.42 4.59 -16.46
CA HIS A 101 6.26 5.80 -17.26
C HIS A 101 6.84 7.07 -16.63
N ALA A 102 7.01 7.12 -15.32
CA ALA A 102 7.58 8.27 -14.60
C ALA A 102 9.13 8.31 -14.61
N GLU A 103 9.80 7.18 -14.87
CA GLU A 103 11.26 7.05 -14.78
C GLU A 103 12.02 7.35 -16.08
N LYS A 104 11.39 7.81 -17.17
CA LYS A 104 12.13 8.29 -18.36
C LYS A 104 12.84 9.62 -18.04
N PRO A 105 14.19 9.68 -18.00
CA PRO A 105 14.90 10.93 -17.85
C PRO A 105 14.63 11.79 -19.09
N LYS A 106 14.13 13.01 -18.90
CA LYS A 106 14.19 14.02 -19.94
C LYS A 106 15.65 14.43 -20.09
N ASP A 107 16.21 14.15 -21.26
CA ASP A 107 17.50 14.65 -21.67
C ASP A 107 17.64 16.14 -21.38
N ALA A 108 18.86 16.50 -20.97
CA ALA A 108 19.29 17.83 -20.58
C ALA A 108 18.81 18.90 -21.56
N VAL A 109 17.96 19.81 -21.09
CA VAL A 109 17.75 21.08 -21.78
C VAL A 109 18.94 21.97 -21.44
N ASP A 110 19.76 22.23 -22.45
CA ASP A 110 21.00 23.00 -22.39
C ASP A 110 20.80 24.36 -21.71
N LYS A 111 21.65 24.65 -20.71
CA LYS A 111 21.74 25.97 -20.09
C LYS A 111 22.50 26.90 -21.02
N VAL A 112 21.79 27.70 -21.82
CA VAL A 112 22.41 28.90 -22.42
C VAL A 112 22.41 30.02 -21.37
N PHE A 113 23.51 30.09 -20.62
CA PHE A 113 23.94 31.35 -20.04
C PHE A 113 24.29 32.29 -21.20
N ASN A 114 23.63 33.45 -21.27
CA ASN A 114 24.27 34.60 -21.87
C ASN A 114 24.06 35.84 -21.01
N THR A 115 25.21 36.37 -20.63
CA THR A 115 25.48 37.57 -19.86
C THR A 115 25.08 38.81 -20.64
N SER A 116 24.57 39.84 -19.95
CA SER A 116 25.17 41.19 -19.89
C SER A 116 24.13 42.27 -19.56
N SER A 117 24.42 43.08 -18.52
CA SER A 117 24.23 44.56 -18.44
C SER A 117 22.87 45.17 -18.81
N GLU A 118 22.26 46.14 -18.13
CA GLU A 118 22.57 47.05 -17.03
C GLU A 118 21.30 47.93 -16.85
N ARG A 119 21.16 48.55 -15.67
CA ARG A 119 20.46 49.84 -15.39
C ARG A 119 18.92 49.90 -15.28
N ARG A 120 18.52 50.03 -13.99
CA ARG A 120 17.52 50.91 -13.35
C ARG A 120 16.77 51.90 -14.27
N HIS A 121 15.46 52.02 -14.08
CA HIS A 121 14.79 53.30 -13.76
C HIS A 121 13.40 53.05 -13.13
N HIS A 122 12.92 54.10 -12.49
CA HIS A 122 11.89 54.23 -11.45
C HIS A 122 10.59 54.76 -12.07
N MET A 123 9.38 54.28 -11.68
CA MET A 123 8.21 55.12 -11.29
C MET A 123 6.88 54.35 -11.11
N LYS A 124 5.99 55.03 -10.39
CA LYS A 124 4.80 54.62 -9.64
C LYS A 124 3.51 54.41 -10.45
N GLY A 125 2.59 53.64 -9.83
CA GLY A 125 1.13 53.86 -9.84
C GLY A 125 0.38 53.23 -11.04
N GLN A 126 -0.87 52.79 -10.96
CA GLN A 126 -1.94 52.98 -9.99
C GLN A 126 -2.91 51.77 -10.02
N SER A 127 -3.71 51.70 -8.96
CA SER A 127 -4.81 50.79 -8.65
C SER A 127 -5.91 50.60 -9.72
N SER A 128 -6.50 49.41 -9.78
CA SER A 128 -7.96 49.20 -9.74
C SER A 128 -8.26 47.73 -9.41
N ARG A 129 -8.63 47.42 -8.16
CA ARG A 129 -9.99 47.00 -7.75
C ARG A 129 -10.56 45.83 -8.58
N TYR A 130 -10.45 44.62 -8.04
CA TYR A 130 -11.63 43.78 -7.92
C TYR A 130 -11.63 43.06 -6.58
N ASP A 131 -12.81 43.10 -5.99
CA ASP A 131 -13.13 42.94 -4.59
C ASP A 131 -13.10 41.47 -4.15
N ARG A 132 -12.76 41.31 -2.88
CA ARG A 132 -12.64 40.08 -2.12
C ARG A 132 -14.01 39.81 -1.51
N GLN A 133 -14.73 38.79 -1.99
CA GLN A 133 -15.86 38.21 -1.26
C GLN A 133 -15.57 36.77 -0.86
N ASP A 134 -15.22 36.68 0.42
CA ASP A 134 -15.68 35.71 1.42
C ASP A 134 -16.34 34.40 0.91
N VAL A 135 -15.60 33.31 1.07
CA VAL A 135 -16.20 32.00 1.38
C VAL A 135 -15.38 31.33 2.46
N SER A 136 -15.54 31.87 3.67
CA SER A 136 -15.27 31.18 4.91
C SER A 136 -16.27 30.02 5.12
N ARG A 137 -16.00 28.84 4.53
CA ARG A 137 -16.32 27.49 5.06
C ARG A 137 -16.12 26.43 3.97
N VAL A 138 -15.60 25.27 4.39
CA VAL A 138 -15.53 23.98 3.66
C VAL A 138 -14.23 23.72 2.87
N LYS A 139 -13.15 23.33 3.58
CA LYS A 139 -12.49 22.01 3.46
C LYS A 139 -11.15 21.99 4.17
N GLN A 140 -11.22 21.69 5.45
CA GLN A 140 -10.10 21.19 6.23
C GLN A 140 -10.01 19.67 5.97
N ARG A 141 -9.12 19.27 5.05
CA ARG A 141 -8.42 17.98 5.11
C ARG A 141 -6.98 18.28 4.78
N VAL A 142 -6.19 18.44 5.83
CA VAL A 142 -4.74 18.60 5.75
C VAL A 142 -4.21 17.40 4.96
N SER A 143 -3.65 17.66 3.79
CA SER A 143 -2.77 16.72 3.09
C SER A 143 -1.64 16.39 4.08
N GLU A 144 -1.67 15.20 4.66
CA GLU A 144 -0.57 14.69 5.48
C GLU A 144 0.63 14.53 4.54
N LYS A 145 1.44 15.60 4.45
CA LYS A 145 2.72 15.56 3.75
C LYS A 145 3.50 14.36 4.27
N TRP A 146 3.75 13.41 3.38
CA TRP A 146 4.54 12.22 3.67
C TRP A 146 5.93 12.64 4.16
N GLN A 147 6.31 12.22 5.36
CA GLN A 147 7.61 12.49 5.97
C GLN A 147 8.42 11.20 6.05
N CYS A 148 9.69 11.25 5.66
CA CYS A 148 10.61 10.12 5.74
C CYS A 148 10.73 9.62 7.18
N TYR A 149 10.35 8.36 7.43
CA TYR A 149 10.40 7.75 8.77
C TYR A 149 11.81 7.63 9.36
N ARG A 150 12.86 7.84 8.56
CA ARG A 150 14.26 7.78 8.98
C ARG A 150 14.79 9.12 9.46
N CYS A 151 14.28 10.26 8.99
CA CYS A 151 14.82 11.57 9.41
C CYS A 151 13.78 12.67 9.65
N GLY A 152 12.54 12.47 9.21
CA GLY A 152 11.43 13.40 9.38
C GLY A 152 11.36 14.52 8.33
N LYS A 153 12.17 14.46 7.27
CA LYS A 153 12.07 15.38 6.11
C LYS A 153 11.19 14.77 5.01
N ASP A 154 10.61 15.60 4.16
CA ASP A 154 9.68 15.25 3.08
C ASP A 154 10.31 15.23 1.67
N ASN A 155 11.60 15.57 1.55
CA ASN A 155 12.28 15.80 0.26
C ASN A 155 13.11 14.63 -0.28
N HIS A 156 12.85 13.37 0.13
CA HIS A 156 13.55 12.17 -0.40
C HIS A 156 12.85 10.88 0.01
N GLN A 157 13.07 9.80 -0.75
CA GLN A 157 12.61 8.46 -0.37
C GLN A 157 13.46 7.85 0.77
N PRO A 158 12.92 6.94 1.61
CA PRO A 158 13.68 6.38 2.73
C PRO A 158 14.91 5.55 2.32
N THR A 159 14.93 5.08 1.07
CA THR A 159 16.05 4.37 0.43
C THR A 159 17.25 5.27 0.17
N GLU A 160 17.01 6.54 -0.10
CA GLU A 160 17.99 7.61 -0.37
C GLU A 160 18.32 8.43 0.88
N CYS A 161 17.73 8.08 2.02
CA CYS A 161 17.94 8.81 3.24
C CYS A 161 19.39 8.67 3.71
N HIS A 162 20.07 9.81 3.90
CA HIS A 162 21.40 9.87 4.50
C HIS A 162 21.52 9.05 5.80
N TYR A 163 20.44 9.01 6.60
CA TYR A 163 20.40 8.27 7.87
C TYR A 163 20.02 6.79 7.73
N ARG A 164 20.10 6.20 6.53
CA ARG A 164 19.76 4.79 6.29
C ARG A 164 20.74 3.81 6.96
N THR A 165 22.01 4.17 7.03
CA THR A 165 23.10 3.37 7.64
C THR A 165 23.66 4.01 8.91
N GLU A 166 23.18 5.18 9.30
CA GLU A 166 23.62 5.89 10.49
C GLU A 166 23.04 5.29 11.76
N THR A 167 23.85 5.29 12.83
CA THR A 167 23.44 4.81 14.15
C THR A 167 22.71 5.91 14.92
N CYS A 168 21.49 5.63 15.38
CA CYS A 168 20.72 6.60 16.16
C CYS A 168 21.39 6.85 17.52
N HIS A 169 21.87 8.08 17.75
CA HIS A 169 22.44 8.52 19.03
C HIS A 169 21.45 8.52 20.22
N GLY A 170 20.18 8.18 19.98
CA GLY A 170 19.14 8.09 20.99
C GLY A 170 18.84 6.70 21.52
N CYS A 171 18.96 5.68 20.66
CA CYS A 171 18.62 4.30 21.00
C CYS A 171 19.66 3.27 20.60
N GLY A 172 20.73 3.68 19.91
CA GLY A 172 21.82 2.82 19.44
C GLY A 172 21.48 1.94 18.24
N LYS A 173 20.27 2.05 17.64
CA LYS A 173 19.88 1.26 16.46
C LYS A 173 20.18 2.01 15.17
N VAL A 174 20.59 1.28 14.12
CA VAL A 174 20.87 1.82 12.79
C VAL A 174 19.59 2.16 12.03
N GLY A 175 19.63 3.21 11.21
CA GLY A 175 18.66 3.45 10.15
C GLY A 175 17.63 4.55 10.41
N HIS A 176 17.81 5.35 11.46
CA HIS A 176 16.98 6.53 11.72
C HIS A 176 17.71 7.60 12.57
N PHE A 177 17.25 8.84 12.47
CA PHE A 177 17.77 9.99 13.19
C PHE A 177 17.08 10.19 14.54
N LYS A 178 17.80 10.78 15.51
CA LYS A 178 17.33 10.98 16.89
C LYS A 178 15.94 11.61 16.97
N ARG A 179 15.64 12.59 16.11
CA ARG A 179 14.35 13.32 16.06
C ARG A 179 13.14 12.42 15.83
N VAL A 180 13.29 11.35 15.05
CA VAL A 180 12.19 10.41 14.71
C VAL A 180 12.26 9.11 15.51
N CYS A 181 13.15 9.04 16.50
CA CYS A 181 13.34 7.87 17.33
C CYS A 181 12.11 7.61 18.21
N LYS A 182 11.42 6.50 17.96
CA LYS A 182 10.24 6.08 18.75
C LYS A 182 10.58 5.89 20.24
N LYS A 183 11.77 5.37 20.55
CA LYS A 183 12.20 5.11 21.94
C LYS A 183 12.40 6.40 22.74
N ILE A 184 12.89 7.48 22.11
CA ILE A 184 12.97 8.80 22.76
C ILE A 184 11.58 9.42 22.90
N ARG A 185 10.77 9.42 21.82
CA ARG A 185 9.40 9.98 21.87
C ARG A 185 8.52 9.33 22.95
N GLN A 186 8.73 8.06 23.26
CA GLN A 186 8.02 7.37 24.35
C GLN A 186 8.54 7.77 25.74
N ARG A 187 9.84 8.04 25.90
CA ARG A 187 10.42 8.55 27.16
C ARG A 187 9.98 9.98 27.44
N ASP A 188 9.99 10.85 26.43
CA ASP A 188 9.55 12.24 26.55
C ASP A 188 8.05 12.32 26.92
N LYS A 189 7.22 11.44 26.34
CA LYS A 189 5.80 11.32 26.69
C LYS A 189 5.57 10.83 28.12
N ALA A 190 6.41 9.91 28.60
CA ALA A 190 6.31 9.40 29.97
C ALA A 190 6.74 10.46 31.01
N GLN A 191 7.73 11.30 30.71
CA GLN A 191 8.16 12.38 31.61
C GLN A 191 7.13 13.51 31.72
N VAL A 192 6.43 13.85 30.64
CA VAL A 192 5.36 14.87 30.68
C VAL A 192 4.18 14.44 31.56
N VAL A 193 3.84 13.15 31.59
CA VAL A 193 2.73 12.61 32.41
C VAL A 193 3.07 12.58 33.91
N ILE A 194 4.35 12.49 34.26
CA ILE A 194 4.81 12.52 35.67
C ILE A 194 4.82 13.97 36.18
N ALA A 195 5.30 14.93 35.37
CA ALA A 195 5.33 16.35 35.75
C ALA A 195 3.93 16.99 35.97
N THR A 196 2.88 16.45 35.34
CA THR A 196 1.49 16.93 35.53
C THR A 196 0.80 16.36 36.77
N ARG A 197 1.43 15.43 37.50
CA ARG A 197 0.85 14.80 38.71
C ARG A 197 1.40 15.38 40.00
N GLU A 198 2.52 16.10 39.96
CA GLU A 198 3.16 16.69 41.14
C GLU A 198 2.71 18.14 41.43
N THR A 199 1.84 18.72 40.58
CA THR A 199 1.29 20.08 40.78
C THR A 199 -0.13 20.09 41.35
N ASP A 200 -0.70 18.93 41.71
CA ASP A 200 -2.10 18.78 42.15
C ASP A 200 -2.23 18.25 43.60
N GLU A 201 -1.13 18.18 44.36
CA GLU A 201 -1.10 17.78 45.79
C GLU A 201 -0.58 18.88 46.74
N SER A 202 -0.74 20.14 46.35
CA SER A 202 -0.44 21.28 47.23
C SER A 202 -1.44 22.42 47.05
N GLU A 203 -2.72 22.13 47.30
CA GLU A 203 -3.75 23.08 47.79
C GLU A 203 -4.58 22.41 48.89
#